data_AF-I4BBZ1-F1
#
_entry.id   AF-I4BBZ1-F1
#
_cell.length_a   1.000
_cell.length_b   1.000
_cell.length_c   1.000
_cell.angle_alpha   90.00
_cell.angle_beta   90.00
_cell.angle_gamma   90.00
#
_symmetry.space_group_name_H-M   'P 1'
#
loop_
_entity.id
_entity.type
_entity.pdbx_description
1 polymer ?
#
loop_
_entity_poly.entity_id
_entity_poly.type
_entity_poly.pdbx_seq_one_letter_code
_entity_poly.pdbx_strand_id
1 'polypeptide(L)' 'MADLKVGDKVTLQKPPHIFEGVIIMPGAPAEVSKLNDDGTVDLLYYDREMMPHTMPQIKITDISPAIRTST' A
#
# COMPACT_ATOMS: atom_id res chain seq x y z
N MET A 1 9.15 -15.42 0.52
CA MET A 1 8.55 -14.06 0.48
C MET A 1 7.06 -14.26 0.37
N ALA A 2 6.24 -13.52 1.11
CA ALA A 2 4.78 -13.66 1.00
C ALA A 2 4.35 -13.29 -0.43
N ASP A 3 3.67 -14.20 -1.13
CA ASP A 3 3.05 -13.94 -2.43
C ASP A 3 1.95 -12.88 -2.26
N LEU A 4 2.30 -11.60 -2.49
CA LEU A 4 1.32 -10.52 -2.58
C LEU A 4 0.41 -10.76 -3.77
N LYS A 5 -0.89 -10.52 -3.57
CA LYS A 5 -1.91 -10.61 -4.62
C LYS A 5 -2.70 -9.31 -4.70
N VAL A 6 -3.27 -9.04 -5.87
CA VAL A 6 -4.26 -7.97 -6.01
C VAL A 6 -5.40 -8.20 -5.01
N GLY A 7 -5.79 -7.15 -4.28
CA GLY A 7 -6.75 -7.19 -3.19
C GLY A 7 -6.15 -7.49 -1.80
N ASP A 8 -4.85 -7.82 -1.70
CA ASP A 8 -4.22 -7.95 -0.38
C ASP A 8 -4.12 -6.59 0.31
N LYS A 9 -4.44 -6.60 1.60
CA LYS A 9 -4.25 -5.43 2.47
C LYS A 9 -2.81 -5.38 2.95
N VAL A 10 -2.21 -4.22 2.79
CA VAL A 10 -0.83 -3.94 3.17
C VAL A 10 -0.77 -2.67 4.01
N THR A 11 0.37 -2.47 4.66
CA THR A 11 0.67 -1.25 5.40
C THR A 11 1.91 -0.62 4.81
N LEU A 12 1.86 0.69 4.57
CA LEU A 12 3.00 1.45 4.08
C LEU A 12 4.06 1.58 5.17
N GLN A 13 5.32 1.29 4.84
CA GLN A 13 6.46 1.43 5.75
C GLN A 13 7.30 2.67 5.44
N LYS A 14 6.96 3.42 4.39
CA LYS A 14 7.70 4.64 4.01
C LYS A 14 7.61 5.68 5.12
N PRO A 15 8.67 6.50 5.30
CA PRO A 15 8.59 7.70 6.13
C PRO A 15 7.41 8.61 5.76
N PRO A 16 6.95 9.48 6.66
CA PRO A 16 5.90 10.44 6.36
C PRO A 16 6.20 11.22 5.08
N HIS A 17 5.25 11.24 4.15
CA HIS A 17 5.40 11.96 2.88
C HIS A 17 4.05 12.47 2.40
N ILE A 18 4.08 13.42 1.46
CA ILE A 18 2.87 13.98 0.85
C ILE A 18 2.64 13.29 -0.50
N PHE A 19 1.43 12.80 -0.71
CA PHE A 19 0.96 12.27 -1.98
C PHE A 19 -0.37 12.94 -2.32
N GLU A 20 -0.45 13.59 -3.48
CA GLU A 20 -1.67 14.32 -3.93
C GLU A 20 -2.25 15.29 -2.88
N GLY A 21 -1.40 15.92 -2.08
CA GLY A 21 -1.83 16.85 -1.02
C GLY A 21 -2.23 16.18 0.30
N VAL A 22 -2.20 14.84 0.37
CA VAL A 22 -2.48 14.06 1.58
C VAL A 22 -1.19 13.62 2.25
N ILE A 23 -1.11 13.77 3.58
CA ILE A 23 0.02 13.27 4.37
C ILE A 23 -0.18 11.78 4.63
N ILE A 24 0.68 10.96 4.04
CA ILE A 24 0.73 9.52 4.25
C ILE A 24 1.71 9.22 5.37
N MET A 25 1.22 8.56 6.42
CA MET A 25 2.00 8.17 7.58
C MET A 25 2.50 6.71 7.44
N PRO A 26 3.65 6.37 8.03
CA PRO A 26 4.04 4.98 8.22
C PRO A 26 2.94 4.21 8.97
N GLY A 27 2.67 2.98 8.57
CA GLY A 27 1.57 2.15 9.05
C GLY A 27 0.22 2.43 8.38
N ALA A 28 0.13 3.41 7.47
CA ALA A 28 -1.10 3.67 6.74
C ALA A 28 -1.58 2.43 5.97
N PRO A 29 -2.86 2.03 6.10
CA PRO A 29 -3.40 0.89 5.38
C PRO A 29 -3.59 1.25 3.91
N ALA A 30 -3.26 0.30 3.04
CA ALA A 30 -3.52 0.38 1.61
C ALA A 30 -3.85 -1.02 1.07
N GLU A 31 -4.36 -1.08 -0.16
CA GLU A 31 -4.71 -2.32 -0.84
C GLU A 31 -3.91 -2.45 -2.12
N VAL A 32 -3.43 -3.66 -2.45
CA VAL A 32 -2.74 -3.89 -3.71
C VAL A 32 -3.76 -3.82 -4.85
N SER A 33 -3.66 -2.78 -5.67
CA SER A 33 -4.52 -2.61 -6.85
C SER A 33 -3.94 -3.34 -8.06
N LYS A 34 -2.62 -3.35 -8.21
CA LYS A 34 -1.93 -3.98 -9.33
C LYS A 34 -0.54 -4.46 -8.95
N LEU A 35 -0.12 -5.59 -9.50
CA LEU A 35 1.26 -6.06 -9.50
C LEU A 35 1.88 -5.71 -10.85
N ASN A 36 3.03 -5.03 -10.85
CA ASN A 36 3.75 -4.67 -12.06
C ASN A 36 4.87 -5.68 -12.33
N ASP A 37 5.19 -5.91 -13.61
CA ASP A 37 6.22 -6.88 -14.02
C ASP A 37 7.65 -6.47 -13.62
N ASP A 38 7.83 -5.21 -13.24
CA ASP A 38 9.10 -4.64 -12.76
C ASP A 38 9.38 -4.92 -11.27
N GLY A 39 8.48 -5.65 -10.60
CA GLY A 39 8.58 -5.96 -9.17
C GLY A 39 8.10 -4.82 -8.25
N THR A 40 7.40 -3.82 -8.79
CA THR A 40 6.65 -2.83 -8.02
C THR A 40 5.17 -3.18 -7.95
N VAL A 41 4.43 -2.46 -7.10
CA VAL A 41 2.99 -2.61 -6.95
C VAL A 41 2.31 -1.25 -6.96
N ASP A 42 1.10 -1.19 -7.51
CA ASP A 42 0.24 -0.02 -7.36
C ASP A 42 -0.69 -0.25 -6.18
N LEU A 43 -0.79 0.74 -5.31
CA LEU A 43 -1.59 0.66 -4.09
C LEU A 43 -2.79 1.59 -4.17
N LEU A 44 -3.93 1.11 -3.68
CA LEU A 44 -5.11 1.91 -3.43
C LEU A 44 -5.11 2.34 -1.96
N TYR A 45 -4.95 3.63 -1.73
CA TYR A 45 -4.99 4.25 -0.42
C TYR A 45 -6.28 5.03 -0.25
N TYR A 46 -6.88 4.92 0.92
CA TYR A 46 -8.05 5.73 1.28
C TYR A 46 -7.60 6.74 2.32
N ASP A 47 -7.84 8.01 2.02
CA ASP A 47 -7.57 9.08 2.97
C ASP A 47 -8.59 9.09 4.14
N ARG A 48 -8.53 10.11 4.98
CA ARG A 48 -9.45 10.24 6.12
C ARG A 48 -10.90 10.53 5.71
N GLU A 49 -11.12 11.03 4.51
CA GLU A 49 -12.43 11.33 3.95
C GLU A 49 -12.98 10.16 3.11
N MET A 50 -12.29 9.02 3.13
CA MET A 50 -12.59 7.82 2.31
C MET A 50 -12.45 8.07 0.80
N MET A 51 -11.70 9.10 0.40
CA MET A 51 -11.37 9.35 -0.99
C MET A 51 -10.27 8.37 -1.45
N PRO A 52 -10.48 7.65 -2.57
CA PRO A 52 -9.49 6.71 -3.08
C PRO A 52 -8.37 7.43 -3.84
N HIS A 53 -7.13 7.05 -3.54
CA HIS A 53 -5.91 7.53 -4.18
C HIS A 53 -5.09 6.32 -4.68
N THR A 54 -4.73 6.33 -5.96
CA THR A 54 -3.89 5.29 -6.54
C THR A 54 -2.42 5.72 -6.51
N MET A 55 -1.61 5.03 -5.72
CA MET A 55 -0.18 5.25 -5.62
C MET A 55 0.57 4.25 -6.52
N PRO A 56 1.13 4.71 -7.66
CA PRO A 56 1.81 3.82 -8.58
C PRO A 56 3.24 3.49 -8.12
N GLN A 57 3.76 2.37 -8.60
CA GLN A 57 5.18 2.01 -8.52
C GLN A 57 5.78 1.96 -7.10
N ILE A 58 5.00 1.50 -6.13
CA ILE A 58 5.48 1.28 -4.76
C ILE A 58 6.34 0.02 -4.71
N LYS A 59 7.51 0.11 -4.08
CA LYS A 59 8.40 -1.04 -3.91
C LYS A 59 7.82 -2.01 -2.91
N ILE A 60 7.94 -3.31 -3.17
CA ILE A 60 7.50 -4.35 -2.23
C ILE A 60 8.20 -4.22 -0.87
N THR A 61 9.43 -3.70 -0.84
CA THR A 61 10.18 -3.44 0.41
C THR A 61 9.60 -2.30 1.26
N ASP A 62 8.80 -1.43 0.64
CA ASP A 62 8.19 -0.26 1.27
C ASP A 62 6.82 -0.58 1.87
N ILE A 63 6.40 -1.85 1.82
CA ILE A 63 5.13 -2.33 2.36
C ILE A 63 5.32 -3.59 3.21
N SER A 64 4.44 -3.73 4.19
CA SER A 64 4.31 -4.96 4.97
C SER A 64 2.92 -5.54 4.77
N PRO A 65 2.78 -6.86 4.54
CA PRO A 65 1.48 -7.52 4.57
C PRO A 65 0.76 -7.19 5.87
N ALA A 66 -0.51 -6.78 5.81
CA ALA A 66 -1.31 -6.73 7.02
C ALA A 66 -1.36 -8.16 7.57
N ILE A 67 -0.82 -8.37 8.77
CA ILE A 67 -0.66 -9.70 9.36
C ILE A 67 -2.01 -10.41 9.26
N ARG A 68 -2.08 -11.48 8.46
CA ARG A 68 -3.20 -12.40 8.46
C ARG A 68 -3.16 -13.06 9.83
N THR A 69 -4.00 -12.62 10.76
CA THR A 69 -4.31 -13.39 11.95
C THR A 69 -4.96 -14.68 11.47
N SER A 70 -4.14 -15.71 11.24
CA SER A 70 -4.59 -17.09 11.10
C SER A 70 -5.19 -17.47 12.45
N THR A 71 -6.53 -17.55 12.51
CA THR A 71 -7.26 -18.18 13.61
C THR A 71 -7.58 -19.62 13.21
#